data_AF-A0AAN0IJJ3-F1
#
_entry.id   AF-A0AAN0IJJ3-F1
#
_cell.length_a   1.000
_cell.length_b   1.000
_cell.length_c   1.000
_cell.angle_alpha   90.00
_cell.angle_beta   90.00
_cell.angle_gamma   90.00
#
_symmetry.space_group_name_H-M   'P 1'
#
loop_
_entity.id
_entity.type
_entity.pdbx_description
1 polymer ?
#
loop_
_entity_poly.entity_id
_entity_poly.type
_entity_poly.pdbx_seq_one_letter_code
_entity_poly.pdbx_strand_id
1 'polypeptide(L)'
;MAAYVHSKMSGGLAGGKGYQDLLDQILSKYKKTELKEALEAFLTSSLDKRLSLVDAKSVLSFFAERIPRIGKDIVKDVCHFALASIQPRIVSFEEQVTNIRLALSKIYEEDGQWSNSAEVLCGIPLESGQKIYTADFKMEVYLKITQLYLEDENHVSAEAYLNRAGLLQAEVSKGQLHIIYKVCSAKMADFRRKFSDAARRYIQLSYESAIHPDERMTSLKRAMICTILSSAGQQRSKQLAALFKDERC
;
A
#
# COMPACT_ATOMS: atom_id res chain seq x y z
N MET A 1 -16.30 29.80 6.62
CA MET A 1 -16.28 28.33 6.43
C MET A 1 -16.13 27.57 7.74
N ALA A 2 -15.00 27.74 8.43
CA ALA A 2 -14.72 27.11 9.72
C ALA A 2 -15.83 27.34 10.75
N ALA A 3 -16.41 28.54 10.82
CA ALA A 3 -17.54 28.84 11.70
C ALA A 3 -18.80 27.98 11.41
N TYR A 4 -19.09 27.65 10.15
CA TYR A 4 -20.21 26.77 9.78
C TYR A 4 -19.95 25.34 10.24
N VAL A 5 -18.73 24.84 9.98
CA VAL A 5 -18.31 23.49 10.39
C VAL A 5 -18.30 23.37 11.92
N HIS A 6 -17.68 24.32 12.62
CA HIS A 6 -17.69 24.37 14.08
C HIS A 6 -19.10 24.44 14.65
N SER A 7 -19.98 25.28 14.09
CA SER A 7 -21.37 25.38 14.54
C SER A 7 -22.10 24.04 14.41
N LYS A 8 -21.98 23.35 13.25
CA LYS A 8 -22.61 22.04 13.04
C LYS A 8 -22.03 20.95 13.93
N MET A 9 -20.71 20.94 14.15
CA MET A 9 -20.04 20.00 15.05
C MET A 9 -20.42 20.24 16.53
N SER A 10 -20.64 21.49 16.92
CA SER A 10 -21.03 21.86 18.30
C SER A 10 -22.51 21.63 18.61
N GLY A 11 -23.37 21.61 17.58
CA GLY A 11 -24.83 21.49 17.73
C GLY A 11 -25.37 20.10 18.06
N GLY A 12 -24.50 19.11 18.33
CA GLY A 12 -24.90 17.73 18.59
C GLY A 12 -25.37 17.03 17.32
N LEU A 13 -24.45 16.44 16.57
CA LEU A 13 -24.79 15.58 15.43
C LEU A 13 -25.36 14.25 15.93
N ALA A 14 -26.26 13.64 15.16
CA ALA A 14 -26.96 12.39 15.49
C ALA A 14 -26.03 11.16 15.43
N GLY A 15 -24.96 11.15 16.23
CA GLY A 15 -23.90 10.13 16.21
C GLY A 15 -23.16 10.05 14.88
N GLY A 16 -22.58 8.88 14.60
CA GLY A 16 -21.77 8.62 13.40
C GLY A 16 -22.43 9.05 12.08
N LYS A 17 -23.74 8.84 11.92
CA LYS A 17 -24.47 9.19 10.69
C LYS A 17 -24.49 10.70 10.44
N GLY A 18 -24.66 11.51 11.48
CA GLY A 18 -24.65 12.97 11.34
C GLY A 18 -23.29 13.50 10.88
N TYR A 19 -22.19 12.91 11.33
CA TYR A 19 -20.85 13.26 10.87
C TYR A 19 -20.60 12.86 9.41
N GLN A 20 -21.07 11.68 9.02
CA GLN A 20 -21.00 11.22 7.64
C GLN A 20 -21.76 12.17 6.70
N ASP A 21 -23.00 12.52 7.03
CA ASP A 21 -23.83 13.42 6.24
C ASP A 21 -23.18 14.81 6.12
N LEU A 22 -22.57 15.32 7.19
CA LEU A 22 -21.85 16.59 7.17
C LEU A 22 -20.62 16.52 6.24
N LEU A 23 -19.85 15.43 6.29
CA LEU A 23 -18.70 15.26 5.41
C LEU A 23 -19.13 15.20 3.93
N ASP A 24 -20.18 14.44 3.61
CA ASP A 24 -20.72 14.35 2.26
C ASP A 24 -21.29 15.72 1.78
N GLN A 25 -21.88 16.51 2.68
CA GLN A 25 -22.28 17.89 2.40
C GLN A 25 -21.08 18.82 2.13
N ILE A 26 -20.00 18.70 2.89
CA ILE A 26 -18.77 19.49 2.68
C ILE A 26 -18.19 19.20 1.29
N LEU A 27 -18.08 17.90 0.94
CA LEU A 27 -17.53 17.45 -0.34
C LEU A 27 -18.36 17.89 -1.56
N SER A 28 -19.69 17.99 -1.40
CA SER A 28 -20.58 18.42 -2.49
C SER A 28 -20.67 19.93 -2.63
N LYS A 29 -20.56 20.67 -1.52
CA LYS A 29 -20.80 22.13 -1.50
C LYS A 29 -19.57 22.96 -1.87
N TYR A 30 -18.38 22.54 -1.46
CA TYR A 30 -17.15 23.34 -1.61
C TYR A 30 -16.22 22.75 -2.67
N LYS A 31 -15.32 23.59 -3.20
CA LYS A 31 -14.31 23.16 -4.20
C LYS A 31 -12.94 23.75 -3.89
N LYS A 32 -11.87 23.06 -4.33
CA LYS A 32 -10.47 23.51 -4.26
C LYS A 32 -10.10 24.04 -2.86
N THR A 33 -9.63 25.29 -2.76
CA THR A 33 -9.18 25.92 -1.52
C THR A 33 -10.26 25.95 -0.43
N GLU A 34 -11.51 26.28 -0.78
CA GLU A 34 -12.61 26.30 0.18
C GLU A 34 -12.90 24.89 0.73
N LEU A 35 -12.77 23.87 -0.11
CA LEU A 35 -12.92 22.49 0.31
C LEU A 35 -11.80 22.06 1.25
N LYS A 36 -10.55 22.43 0.94
CA LYS A 36 -9.39 22.18 1.81
C LYS A 36 -9.60 22.77 3.20
N GLU A 37 -9.91 24.06 3.28
CA GLU A 37 -10.16 24.75 4.56
C GLU A 37 -11.34 24.14 5.34
N ALA A 38 -12.42 23.74 4.64
CA ALA A 38 -13.57 23.10 5.27
C ALA A 38 -13.21 21.72 5.86
N LEU A 39 -12.42 20.92 5.14
CA LEU A 39 -11.96 19.61 5.59
C LEU A 39 -10.98 19.72 6.76
N GLU A 40 -10.04 20.67 6.71
CA GLU A 40 -9.10 20.92 7.82
C GLU A 40 -9.83 21.40 9.07
N ALA A 41 -10.83 22.28 8.94
CA ALA A 41 -11.67 22.70 10.05
C ALA A 41 -12.54 21.54 10.61
N PHE A 42 -13.03 20.67 9.73
CA PHE A 42 -13.78 19.47 10.12
C PHE A 42 -12.89 18.53 10.94
N LEU A 43 -11.72 18.15 10.42
CA LEU A 43 -10.75 17.29 11.11
C LEU A 43 -10.29 17.87 12.45
N THR A 44 -10.00 19.17 12.51
CA THR A 44 -9.62 19.86 13.76
C THR A 44 -10.73 19.75 14.80
N SER A 45 -11.98 19.98 14.39
CA SER A 45 -13.14 19.85 15.28
C SER A 45 -13.36 18.42 15.75
N SER A 46 -13.13 17.43 14.88
CA SER A 46 -13.31 16.01 15.18
C SER A 46 -12.25 15.45 16.12
N LEU A 47 -11.09 16.09 16.20
CA LEU A 47 -9.99 15.68 17.07
C LEU A 47 -9.96 16.44 18.40
N ASP A 48 -10.85 17.44 18.56
CA ASP A 48 -11.06 18.18 19.80
C ASP A 48 -11.42 17.21 20.95
N LYS A 49 -10.84 17.44 22.13
CA LYS A 49 -11.05 16.60 23.32
C LYS A 49 -12.50 16.62 23.83
N ARG A 50 -13.31 17.58 23.39
CA ARG A 50 -14.75 17.65 23.68
C ARG A 50 -15.53 16.54 22.98
N LEU A 51 -15.03 16.01 21.86
CA LEU A 51 -15.68 14.91 21.16
C LEU A 51 -15.31 13.56 21.80
N SER A 52 -16.28 12.65 21.91
CA SER A 52 -16.04 11.31 22.41
C SER A 52 -15.04 10.57 21.53
N LEU A 53 -14.24 9.67 22.10
CA LEU A 53 -13.28 8.89 21.33
C LEU A 53 -13.97 8.02 20.26
N VAL A 54 -15.16 7.51 20.55
CA VAL A 54 -15.94 6.67 19.64
C VAL A 54 -16.39 7.47 18.42
N ASP A 55 -16.89 8.69 18.64
CA ASP A 55 -17.30 9.57 17.54
C ASP A 55 -16.08 10.02 16.73
N ALA A 56 -14.99 10.42 17.39
CA ALA A 56 -13.75 10.82 16.70
C ALA A 56 -13.21 9.69 15.79
N LYS A 57 -13.20 8.43 16.29
CA LYS A 57 -12.82 7.27 15.49
C LYS A 57 -13.75 7.06 14.30
N SER A 58 -15.06 7.16 14.51
CA SER A 58 -16.07 7.01 13.44
C SER A 58 -15.88 8.06 12.35
N VAL A 59 -15.70 9.32 12.75
CA VAL A 59 -15.45 10.44 11.83
C VAL A 59 -14.21 10.20 10.97
N LEU A 60 -13.09 9.82 11.59
CA LEU A 60 -11.84 9.56 10.86
C LEU A 60 -11.95 8.35 9.92
N SER A 61 -12.72 7.32 10.31
CA SER A 61 -13.01 6.19 9.42
C SER A 61 -13.81 6.65 8.20
N PHE A 62 -14.87 7.44 8.38
CA PHE A 62 -15.63 8.01 7.26
C PHE A 62 -14.77 8.91 6.37
N PHE A 63 -13.89 9.72 6.98
CA PHE A 63 -12.92 10.52 6.24
C PHE A 63 -12.02 9.64 5.37
N ALA A 64 -11.44 8.58 5.93
CA ALA A 64 -10.55 7.67 5.19
C ALA A 64 -11.26 7.02 3.98
N GLU A 65 -12.53 6.64 4.12
CA GLU A 65 -13.33 6.08 3.02
C GLU A 65 -13.64 7.11 1.91
N ARG A 66 -13.60 8.41 2.21
CA ARG A 66 -13.95 9.50 1.28
C ARG A 66 -12.72 10.12 0.61
N ILE A 67 -11.51 9.76 1.03
CA ILE A 67 -10.25 10.22 0.42
C ILE A 67 -10.29 10.13 -1.12
N PRO A 68 -10.74 9.03 -1.76
CA PRO A 68 -10.78 8.95 -3.22
C PRO A 68 -11.73 9.95 -3.92
N ARG A 69 -12.65 10.56 -3.18
CA ARG A 69 -13.61 11.56 -3.69
C ARG A 69 -13.11 13.00 -3.50
N ILE A 70 -12.05 13.20 -2.74
CA ILE A 70 -11.45 14.52 -2.53
C ILE A 70 -10.71 14.92 -3.82
N GLY A 71 -10.72 16.21 -4.17
CA GLY A 71 -10.02 16.73 -5.33
C GLY A 71 -8.52 16.36 -5.32
N LYS A 72 -8.01 15.86 -6.45
CA LYS A 72 -6.62 15.40 -6.61
C LYS A 72 -5.59 16.49 -6.27
N ASP A 73 -5.97 17.75 -6.43
CA ASP A 73 -5.18 18.94 -6.13
C ASP A 73 -4.95 19.17 -4.63
N ILE A 74 -5.85 18.69 -3.76
CA ILE A 74 -5.80 18.97 -2.32
C ILE A 74 -5.73 17.70 -1.46
N VAL A 75 -6.06 16.53 -2.00
CA VAL A 75 -6.22 15.29 -1.24
C VAL A 75 -4.98 14.90 -0.44
N LYS A 76 -3.78 15.06 -1.02
CA LYS A 76 -2.51 14.74 -0.35
C LYS A 76 -2.29 15.65 0.85
N ASP A 77 -2.46 16.95 0.68
CA ASP A 77 -2.31 17.95 1.74
C ASP A 77 -3.27 17.68 2.90
N VAL A 78 -4.54 17.41 2.60
CA VAL A 78 -5.57 17.14 3.62
C VAL A 78 -5.26 15.84 4.37
N CYS A 79 -4.77 14.79 3.70
CA CYS A 79 -4.37 13.55 4.36
C CYS A 79 -3.17 13.76 5.29
N HIS A 80 -2.14 14.50 4.84
CA HIS A 80 -0.99 14.84 5.68
C HIS A 80 -1.38 15.71 6.88
N PHE A 81 -2.28 16.68 6.68
CA PHE A 81 -2.86 17.47 7.76
C PHE A 81 -3.58 16.58 8.78
N ALA A 82 -4.40 15.61 8.32
CA ALA A 82 -5.08 14.67 9.20
C ALA A 82 -4.08 13.84 10.03
N LEU A 83 -3.06 13.26 9.38
CA LEU A 83 -2.03 12.46 10.04
C LEU A 83 -1.25 13.29 11.07
N ALA A 84 -0.84 14.52 10.72
CA ALA A 84 -0.16 15.43 11.63
C ALA A 84 -1.04 15.80 12.84
N SER A 85 -2.33 16.04 12.61
CA SER A 85 -3.30 16.38 13.66
C SER A 85 -3.56 15.22 14.62
N ILE A 86 -3.51 13.97 14.12
CA ILE A 86 -3.69 12.76 14.93
C ILE A 86 -2.43 12.42 15.74
N GLN A 87 -1.24 12.82 15.27
CA GLN A 87 0.06 12.41 15.81
C GLN A 87 0.19 12.51 17.35
N PRO A 88 -0.28 13.57 18.04
CA PRO A 88 -0.18 13.68 19.50
C PRO A 88 -0.95 12.59 20.27
N ARG A 89 -1.92 11.93 19.62
CA ARG A 89 -2.79 10.89 20.19
C ARG A 89 -2.79 9.62 19.36
N ILE A 90 -1.74 9.38 18.56
CA ILE A 90 -1.67 8.31 17.57
C ILE A 90 -2.06 6.92 18.11
N VAL A 91 -1.66 6.60 19.33
CA VAL A 91 -1.96 5.33 20.01
C VAL A 91 -3.48 5.08 20.11
N SER A 92 -4.28 6.13 20.28
CA SER A 92 -5.74 6.00 20.34
C SER A 92 -6.40 5.80 18.98
N PHE A 93 -5.68 6.03 17.87
CA PHE A 93 -6.20 6.13 16.51
C PHE A 93 -5.41 5.28 15.50
N GLU A 94 -4.68 4.25 15.95
CA GLU A 94 -3.80 3.46 15.07
C GLU A 94 -4.53 2.87 13.86
N GLU A 95 -5.75 2.39 14.05
CA GLU A 95 -6.59 1.89 12.96
C GLU A 95 -6.94 2.97 11.94
N GLN A 96 -7.37 4.14 12.42
CA GLN A 96 -7.73 5.28 11.57
C GLN A 96 -6.50 5.78 10.80
N VAL A 97 -5.34 5.87 11.46
CA VAL A 97 -4.07 6.23 10.82
C VAL A 97 -3.70 5.22 9.74
N THR A 98 -3.87 3.93 10.01
CA THR A 98 -3.61 2.87 9.02
C THR A 98 -4.51 3.04 7.79
N ASN A 99 -5.81 3.26 7.99
CA ASN A 99 -6.76 3.44 6.89
C ASN A 99 -6.44 4.69 6.05
N ILE A 100 -6.07 5.80 6.69
CA ILE A 100 -5.66 7.03 6.00
C ILE A 100 -4.37 6.79 5.20
N ARG A 101 -3.37 6.12 5.78
CA ARG A 101 -2.11 5.78 5.08
C ARG A 101 -2.32 4.86 3.89
N LEU A 102 -3.16 3.83 4.03
CA LEU A 102 -3.50 2.93 2.93
C LEU A 102 -4.18 3.68 1.78
N ALA A 103 -5.13 4.57 2.08
CA ALA A 103 -5.80 5.38 1.08
C ALA A 103 -4.85 6.39 0.41
N LEU A 104 -4.03 7.10 1.20
CA LEU A 104 -3.05 8.06 0.70
C LEU A 104 -1.98 7.41 -0.17
N SER A 105 -1.51 6.20 0.19
CA SER A 105 -0.56 5.44 -0.62
C SER A 105 -1.12 5.15 -2.02
N LYS A 106 -2.40 4.77 -2.13
CA LYS A 106 -3.05 4.57 -3.44
C LYS A 106 -3.07 5.85 -4.28
N ILE A 107 -3.33 7.01 -3.66
CA ILE A 107 -3.29 8.29 -4.37
C ILE A 107 -1.88 8.59 -4.90
N TYR A 108 -0.84 8.35 -4.11
CA TYR A 108 0.55 8.52 -4.59
C TYR A 108 0.90 7.53 -5.70
N GLU A 109 0.43 6.29 -5.60
CA GLU A 109 0.64 5.26 -6.62
C GLU A 109 -0.03 5.61 -7.95
N GLU A 110 -1.28 6.07 -7.93
CA GLU A 110 -2.02 6.50 -9.14
C GLU A 110 -1.34 7.68 -9.86
N ASP A 111 -0.65 8.54 -9.10
CA ASP A 111 0.11 9.67 -9.62
C ASP A 111 1.56 9.30 -10.00
N GLY A 112 1.93 8.02 -9.95
CA GLY A 112 3.27 7.52 -10.30
C GLY A 112 4.37 7.91 -9.32
N GLN A 113 4.03 8.36 -8.10
CA GLN A 113 4.98 8.75 -7.06
C GLN A 113 5.28 7.54 -6.16
N TRP A 114 6.04 6.60 -6.69
CA TRP A 114 6.28 5.28 -6.06
C TRP A 114 6.93 5.36 -4.68
N SER A 115 8.02 6.13 -4.56
CA SER A 115 8.73 6.31 -3.28
C SER A 115 7.83 6.95 -2.21
N ASN A 116 7.09 8.01 -2.54
CA ASN A 116 6.17 8.65 -1.60
C ASN A 116 5.06 7.68 -1.16
N SER A 117 4.54 6.86 -2.08
CA SER A 117 3.58 5.82 -1.73
C SER A 117 4.17 4.79 -0.75
N ALA A 118 5.40 4.35 -1.00
CA ALA A 118 6.09 3.40 -0.14
C ALA A 118 6.34 3.98 1.26
N GLU A 119 6.81 5.23 1.35
CA GLU A 119 7.08 5.93 2.61
C GLU A 119 5.83 6.07 3.48
N VAL A 120 4.68 6.39 2.85
CA VAL A 120 3.39 6.47 3.56
C VAL A 120 3.04 5.14 4.21
N LEU A 121 3.22 4.01 3.51
CA LEU A 121 2.98 2.67 4.03
C LEU A 121 4.00 2.27 5.10
N CYS A 122 5.27 2.67 4.95
CA CYS A 122 6.32 2.41 5.94
C CYS A 122 5.99 3.03 7.31
N GLY A 123 5.19 4.09 7.33
CA GLY A 123 4.70 4.71 8.57
C GLY A 123 3.58 3.94 9.29
N ILE A 124 3.11 2.79 8.78
CA ILE A 124 2.16 1.92 9.49
C ILE A 124 2.94 1.09 10.52
N PRO A 125 2.62 1.18 11.83
CA PRO A 125 3.34 0.46 12.88
C PRO A 125 2.93 -1.02 12.95
N LEU A 126 3.36 -1.83 11.97
CA LEU A 126 2.98 -3.24 11.83
C LEU A 126 3.44 -4.14 13.01
N GLU A 127 4.57 -3.79 13.64
CA GLU A 127 5.17 -4.57 14.74
C GLU A 127 5.24 -3.82 16.08
N SER A 128 5.15 -2.48 16.05
CA SER A 128 5.43 -1.62 17.20
C SER A 128 4.20 -0.92 17.78
N GLY A 129 3.01 -1.15 17.21
CA GLY A 129 1.74 -0.58 17.67
C GLY A 129 1.03 -1.45 18.71
N GLN A 130 -0.05 -0.91 19.29
CA GLN A 130 -0.97 -1.67 20.14
C GLN A 130 -1.89 -2.59 19.32
N LYS A 131 -2.21 -2.19 18.09
CA LYS A 131 -3.01 -2.99 17.15
C LYS A 131 -2.21 -4.18 16.67
N ILE A 132 -2.76 -5.37 16.92
CA ILE A 132 -2.22 -6.62 16.41
C ILE A 132 -2.77 -6.85 15.00
N TYR A 133 -1.87 -6.94 14.02
CA TYR A 133 -2.21 -7.25 12.63
C TYR A 133 -2.00 -8.74 12.33
N THR A 134 -2.83 -9.29 11.44
CA THR A 134 -2.66 -10.66 10.96
C THR A 134 -1.39 -10.78 10.10
N ALA A 135 -0.80 -11.98 10.06
CA ALA A 135 0.35 -12.27 9.20
C ALA A 135 0.05 -11.95 7.72
N ASP A 136 -1.16 -12.26 7.25
CA ASP A 136 -1.64 -11.92 5.91
C ASP A 136 -1.56 -10.41 5.63
N PHE A 137 -2.08 -9.58 6.53
CA PHE A 137 -2.09 -8.12 6.34
C PHE A 137 -0.66 -7.55 6.37
N LYS A 138 0.17 -8.01 7.30
CA LYS A 138 1.58 -7.60 7.38
C LYS A 138 2.34 -7.93 6.09
N MET A 139 2.19 -9.17 5.59
CA MET A 139 2.82 -9.60 4.35
C MET A 139 2.30 -8.82 3.15
N GLU A 140 1.00 -8.54 3.08
CA GLU A 140 0.39 -7.71 2.03
C GLU A 140 1.03 -6.31 1.97
N VAL A 141 1.16 -5.63 3.13
CA VAL A 141 1.79 -4.31 3.20
C VAL A 141 3.28 -4.37 2.85
N TYR A 142 4.03 -5.35 3.37
CA TYR A 142 5.46 -5.49 3.03
C TYR A 142 5.70 -5.78 1.54
N LEU A 143 4.88 -6.64 0.92
CA LEU A 143 4.95 -6.91 -0.50
C LEU A 143 4.59 -5.67 -1.32
N LYS A 144 3.59 -4.89 -0.89
CA LYS A 144 3.23 -3.64 -1.56
C LYS A 144 4.37 -2.63 -1.52
N ILE A 145 4.99 -2.43 -0.35
CA ILE A 145 6.19 -1.58 -0.21
C ILE A 145 7.32 -2.08 -1.11
N THR A 146 7.54 -3.39 -1.16
CA THR A 146 8.55 -4.01 -2.04
C THR A 146 8.28 -3.67 -3.51
N GLN A 147 7.05 -3.83 -3.98
CA GLN A 147 6.67 -3.51 -5.36
C GLN A 147 6.91 -2.03 -5.68
N LEU A 148 6.46 -1.12 -4.81
CA LEU A 148 6.62 0.32 -5.00
C LEU A 148 8.10 0.73 -5.11
N TYR A 149 8.95 0.22 -4.22
CA TYR A 149 10.39 0.51 -4.32
C TYR A 149 11.06 -0.13 -5.53
N LEU A 150 10.55 -1.26 -6.05
CA LEU A 150 11.04 -1.84 -7.30
C LEU A 150 10.69 -0.98 -8.53
N GLU A 151 9.50 -0.35 -8.55
CA GLU A 151 9.11 0.57 -9.63
C GLU A 151 9.99 1.84 -9.66
N ASP A 152 10.57 2.23 -8.52
CA ASP A 152 11.51 3.36 -8.40
C ASP A 152 12.99 2.94 -8.45
N GLU A 153 13.28 1.70 -8.88
CA GLU A 153 14.62 1.09 -8.93
C GLU A 153 15.40 1.07 -7.60
N ASN A 154 14.74 1.36 -6.48
CA ASN A 154 15.28 1.31 -5.12
C ASN A 154 15.29 -0.11 -4.56
N HIS A 155 16.09 -0.97 -5.20
CA HIS A 155 16.23 -2.38 -4.87
C HIS A 155 16.76 -2.63 -3.43
N VAL A 156 17.52 -1.70 -2.85
CA VAL A 156 18.02 -1.83 -1.47
C VAL A 156 16.87 -1.77 -0.47
N SER A 157 16.02 -0.75 -0.57
CA SER A 157 14.83 -0.64 0.29
C SER A 157 13.86 -1.77 0.02
N ALA A 158 13.60 -2.10 -1.25
CA ALA A 158 12.72 -3.21 -1.61
C ALA A 158 13.19 -4.55 -1.01
N GLU A 159 14.50 -4.83 -1.01
CA GLU A 159 15.04 -6.08 -0.44
C GLU A 159 14.81 -6.17 1.07
N ALA A 160 14.95 -5.05 1.80
CA ALA A 160 14.70 -5.02 3.23
C ALA A 160 13.25 -5.44 3.57
N TYR A 161 12.28 -4.93 2.83
CA TYR A 161 10.85 -5.27 3.03
C TYR A 161 10.48 -6.65 2.50
N LEU A 162 11.09 -7.09 1.40
CA LEU A 162 10.93 -8.45 0.91
C LEU A 162 11.40 -9.48 1.94
N ASN A 163 12.54 -9.23 2.59
CA ASN A 163 13.05 -10.12 3.64
C ASN A 163 12.10 -10.20 4.83
N ARG A 164 11.48 -9.08 5.24
CA ARG A 164 10.45 -9.07 6.29
C ARG A 164 9.21 -9.88 5.89
N ALA A 165 8.74 -9.74 4.65
CA ALA A 165 7.67 -10.57 4.11
C ALA A 165 8.03 -12.06 4.11
N GLY A 166 9.30 -12.39 3.85
CA GLY A 166 9.81 -13.77 3.85
C GLY A 166 9.70 -14.47 5.20
N LEU A 167 9.80 -13.73 6.31
CA LEU A 167 9.66 -14.28 7.66
C LEU A 167 8.23 -14.76 7.97
N LEU A 168 7.22 -14.20 7.27
CA LEU A 168 5.80 -14.48 7.50
C LEU A 168 5.28 -15.66 6.65
N GLN A 169 6.11 -16.24 5.79
CA GLN A 169 5.73 -17.30 4.84
C GLN A 169 5.07 -18.53 5.47
N ALA A 170 5.41 -18.89 6.71
CA ALA A 170 4.82 -20.05 7.37
C ALA A 170 3.47 -19.75 8.03
N GLU A 171 3.19 -18.48 8.33
CA GLU A 171 2.01 -18.03 9.09
C GLU A 171 0.89 -17.52 8.18
N VAL A 172 1.24 -17.15 6.94
CA VAL A 172 0.31 -16.60 5.95
C VAL A 172 -0.56 -17.72 5.37
N SER A 173 -1.85 -17.46 5.32
CA SER A 173 -2.86 -18.42 4.86
C SER A 173 -3.23 -18.23 3.39
N LYS A 174 -3.05 -17.01 2.86
CA LYS A 174 -3.45 -16.64 1.50
C LYS A 174 -2.42 -17.10 0.47
N GLY A 175 -2.76 -18.15 -0.28
CA GLY A 175 -2.00 -18.66 -1.44
C GLY A 175 -1.44 -17.57 -2.37
N GLN A 176 -2.28 -16.57 -2.67
CA GLN A 176 -1.92 -15.46 -3.55
C GLN A 176 -0.72 -14.63 -3.05
N LEU A 177 -0.58 -14.44 -1.74
CA LEU A 177 0.53 -13.67 -1.17
C LEU A 177 1.87 -14.39 -1.37
N HIS A 178 1.89 -15.74 -1.28
CA HIS A 178 3.08 -16.52 -1.60
C HIS A 178 3.49 -16.38 -3.07
N ILE A 179 2.52 -16.33 -3.98
CA ILE A 179 2.77 -16.11 -5.41
C ILE A 179 3.37 -14.72 -5.63
N ILE A 180 2.77 -13.67 -5.06
CA ILE A 180 3.27 -12.30 -5.17
C ILE A 180 4.68 -12.20 -4.59
N TYR A 181 4.96 -12.86 -3.46
CA TYR A 181 6.31 -12.95 -2.92
C TYR A 181 7.28 -13.62 -3.90
N LYS A 182 6.93 -14.77 -4.49
CA LYS A 182 7.79 -15.45 -5.48
C LYS A 182 8.10 -14.52 -6.66
N VAL A 183 7.11 -13.78 -7.15
CA VAL A 183 7.28 -12.79 -8.23
C VAL A 183 8.23 -11.66 -7.80
N CYS A 184 8.01 -11.03 -6.64
CA CYS A 184 8.88 -9.97 -6.12
C CYS A 184 10.32 -10.49 -5.89
N SER A 185 10.44 -11.73 -5.43
CA SER A 185 11.72 -12.40 -5.20
C SER A 185 12.45 -12.71 -6.51
N ALA A 186 11.75 -13.09 -7.58
CA ALA A 186 12.35 -13.24 -8.90
C ALA A 186 12.83 -11.89 -9.47
N LYS A 187 11.97 -10.85 -9.41
CA LYS A 187 12.33 -9.48 -9.80
C LYS A 187 13.54 -8.95 -9.03
N MET A 188 13.59 -9.16 -7.71
CA MET A 188 14.72 -8.72 -6.88
C MET A 188 16.04 -9.36 -7.31
N ALA A 189 16.05 -10.67 -7.58
CA ALA A 189 17.24 -11.36 -8.07
C ALA A 189 17.71 -10.81 -9.42
N ASP A 190 16.77 -10.47 -10.30
CA ASP A 190 16.99 -9.85 -11.61
C ASP A 190 17.64 -8.47 -11.47
N PHE A 191 17.05 -7.57 -10.66
CA PHE A 191 17.60 -6.24 -10.36
C PHE A 191 19.01 -6.30 -9.76
N ARG A 192 19.28 -7.29 -8.90
CA ARG A 192 20.60 -7.52 -8.32
C ARG A 192 21.59 -8.22 -9.26
N ARG A 193 21.23 -8.41 -10.54
CA ARG A 193 22.02 -9.11 -11.56
C ARG A 193 22.39 -10.55 -11.20
N LYS A 194 21.64 -11.18 -10.29
CA LYS A 194 21.75 -12.60 -9.95
C LYS A 194 20.98 -13.42 -10.98
N PHE A 195 21.32 -13.26 -12.26
CA PHE A 195 20.51 -13.72 -13.40
C PHE A 195 20.24 -15.23 -13.40
N SER A 196 21.19 -16.06 -12.97
CA SER A 196 20.94 -17.50 -12.89
C SER A 196 19.88 -17.86 -11.83
N ASP A 197 19.85 -17.16 -10.70
CA ASP A 197 18.85 -17.34 -9.66
C ASP A 197 17.49 -16.75 -10.10
N ALA A 198 17.50 -15.57 -10.71
CA ALA A 198 16.30 -14.95 -11.31
C ALA A 198 15.65 -15.89 -12.34
N ALA A 199 16.44 -16.42 -13.28
CA ALA A 199 15.98 -17.37 -14.29
C ALA A 199 15.31 -18.58 -13.67
N ARG A 200 15.94 -19.21 -12.67
CA ARG A 200 15.37 -20.37 -11.96
C ARG A 200 14.00 -20.05 -11.35
N ARG A 201 13.86 -18.89 -10.70
CA ARG A 201 12.60 -18.46 -10.07
C ARG A 201 11.53 -18.15 -11.10
N TYR A 202 11.87 -17.48 -12.20
CA TYR A 202 10.94 -17.21 -13.29
C TYR A 202 10.48 -18.47 -14.02
N ILE A 203 11.34 -19.49 -14.19
CA ILE A 203 10.94 -20.81 -14.71
C ILE A 203 9.91 -21.44 -13.77
N GLN A 204 10.14 -21.42 -12.45
CA GLN A 204 9.17 -21.97 -11.50
C GLN A 204 7.82 -21.25 -11.58
N LEU A 205 7.83 -19.92 -11.69
CA LEU A 205 6.62 -19.10 -11.85
C LEU A 205 5.86 -19.43 -13.14
N SER A 206 6.55 -19.76 -14.24
CA SER A 206 5.89 -20.09 -15.51
C SER A 206 5.08 -21.39 -15.45
N TYR A 207 5.34 -22.26 -14.47
CA TYR A 207 4.58 -23.50 -14.26
C TYR A 207 3.49 -23.40 -13.17
N GLU A 208 3.42 -22.29 -12.43
CA GLU A 208 2.46 -22.11 -11.35
C GLU A 208 1.04 -21.94 -11.92
N SER A 209 0.17 -22.94 -11.78
CA SER A 209 -1.16 -22.97 -12.39
C SER A 209 -2.13 -21.92 -11.85
N ALA A 210 -1.88 -21.42 -10.63
CA ALA A 210 -2.63 -20.33 -10.02
C ALA A 210 -2.35 -18.96 -10.69
N ILE A 211 -1.33 -18.85 -11.54
CA ILE A 211 -1.00 -17.64 -12.30
C ILE A 211 -1.69 -17.67 -13.67
N HIS A 212 -2.24 -16.54 -14.09
CA HIS A 212 -2.86 -16.38 -15.40
C HIS A 212 -1.90 -16.79 -16.54
N PRO A 213 -2.36 -17.47 -17.61
CA PRO A 213 -1.51 -17.92 -18.72
C PRO A 213 -0.56 -16.84 -19.29
N ASP A 214 -1.05 -15.61 -19.47
CA ASP A 214 -0.24 -14.51 -20.03
C ASP A 214 0.89 -14.08 -19.08
N GLU A 215 0.64 -14.09 -17.77
CA GLU A 215 1.65 -13.78 -16.74
C GLU A 215 2.70 -14.91 -16.61
N ARG A 216 2.28 -16.16 -16.81
CA ARG A 216 3.20 -17.32 -16.90
C ARG A 216 4.10 -17.19 -18.13
N MET A 217 3.55 -16.78 -19.27
CA MET A 217 4.33 -16.53 -20.48
C MET A 217 5.30 -15.37 -20.30
N THR A 218 4.87 -14.29 -19.65
CA THR A 218 5.74 -13.18 -19.27
C THR A 218 6.89 -13.63 -18.37
N SER A 219 6.62 -14.50 -17.41
CA SER A 219 7.63 -15.11 -16.55
C SER A 219 8.61 -15.97 -17.37
N LEU A 220 8.11 -16.78 -18.31
CA LEU A 220 8.95 -17.60 -19.18
C LEU A 220 9.90 -16.75 -20.05
N LYS A 221 9.38 -15.67 -20.64
CA LYS A 221 10.19 -14.70 -21.40
C LYS A 221 11.29 -14.08 -20.54
N ARG A 222 10.96 -13.66 -19.31
CA ARG A 222 11.95 -13.12 -18.34
C ARG A 222 12.99 -14.17 -17.96
N ALA A 223 12.59 -15.43 -17.77
CA ALA A 223 13.51 -16.52 -17.53
C ALA A 223 14.53 -16.68 -18.65
N MET A 224 14.07 -16.68 -19.91
CA MET A 224 14.93 -16.81 -21.08
C MET A 224 15.98 -15.67 -21.15
N ILE A 225 15.53 -14.43 -20.96
CA ILE A 225 16.42 -13.25 -20.92
C ILE A 225 17.47 -13.41 -19.82
N CYS A 226 17.04 -13.74 -18.59
CA CYS A 226 17.95 -13.95 -17.47
C CYS A 226 18.94 -15.10 -17.72
N THR A 227 18.50 -16.22 -18.30
CA THR A 227 19.41 -17.34 -18.63
C THR A 227 20.46 -16.91 -19.64
N ILE A 228 20.09 -16.16 -20.68
CA ILE A 228 21.03 -15.64 -21.67
C ILE A 228 22.05 -14.72 -21.02
N LEU A 229 21.62 -13.79 -20.15
CA LEU A 229 22.45 -12.83 -19.44
C LEU A 229 23.33 -13.46 -18.34
N SER A 230 22.99 -14.65 -17.85
CA SER A 230 23.75 -15.32 -16.80
C SER A 230 25.15 -15.74 -17.27
N SER A 231 26.10 -15.79 -16.33
CA SER A 231 27.48 -16.24 -16.60
C SER A 231 27.51 -17.66 -17.16
N ALA A 232 28.46 -17.92 -18.06
CA ALA A 232 28.69 -19.26 -18.59
C ALA A 232 29.01 -20.25 -17.46
N GLY A 233 28.40 -21.44 -17.50
CA GLY A 233 28.59 -22.47 -16.49
C GLY A 233 27.52 -23.55 -16.55
N GLN A 234 27.69 -24.59 -15.73
CA GLN A 234 26.79 -25.76 -15.71
C GLN A 234 25.33 -25.38 -15.45
N GLN A 235 25.09 -24.42 -14.57
CA GLN A 235 23.74 -23.99 -14.21
C GLN A 235 23.01 -23.33 -15.39
N ARG A 236 23.71 -22.46 -16.13
CA ARG A 236 23.19 -21.83 -17.35
C ARG A 236 22.86 -22.87 -18.42
N SER A 237 23.75 -23.84 -18.65
CA SER A 237 23.51 -24.91 -19.64
C SER A 237 22.29 -25.76 -19.28
N LYS A 238 22.09 -26.09 -17.99
CA LYS A 238 20.89 -26.80 -17.52
C LYS A 238 19.62 -25.99 -17.77
N GLN A 239 19.65 -24.68 -17.50
CA GLN A 239 18.51 -23.79 -17.74
C GLN A 239 18.19 -23.64 -19.24
N LEU A 240 19.20 -23.47 -20.09
CA LEU A 240 19.02 -23.43 -21.55
C LEU A 240 18.41 -24.74 -22.07
N ALA A 241 18.90 -25.89 -21.60
CA ALA A 241 18.35 -27.18 -22.00
C ALA A 241 16.90 -27.37 -21.53
N ALA A 242 16.53 -26.84 -20.36
CA ALA A 242 15.15 -26.86 -19.87
C ALA A 242 14.24 -25.98 -20.73
N LEU A 243 14.67 -24.74 -21.03
CA LEU A 243 13.92 -23.81 -21.88
C LEU A 243 13.77 -24.32 -23.31
N PHE A 244 14.82 -24.91 -23.89
CA PHE A 244 14.78 -25.45 -25.25
C PHE A 244 13.78 -26.61 -25.42
N LYS A 245 13.53 -27.38 -24.35
CA LYS A 245 12.56 -28.48 -24.34
C LYS A 245 11.13 -28.02 -24.05
N ASP A 246 10.95 -26.76 -23.65
CA ASP A 246 9.65 -26.21 -23.32
C ASP A 246 8.99 -25.67 -24.59
N GLU A 247 7.92 -26.34 -25.05
CA GLU A 247 7.21 -26.00 -26.29
C GLU A 247 6.57 -24.60 -26.29
N ARG A 248 6.53 -23.94 -25.12
CA ARG A 248 6.00 -22.58 -24.96
C ARG A 248 7.04 -21.49 -25.28
N CYS A 249 8.32 -21.86 -25.41
CA CYS A 249 9.46 -20.94 -25.65
C CYS A 249 9.60 -20.52 -27.12
#